data_AF-A0A965P6S2-F1
#
_entry.id   AF-A0A965P6S2-F1
#
_cell.length_a   1.000
_cell.length_b   1.000
_cell.length_c   1.000
_cell.angle_alpha   90.00
_cell.angle_beta   90.00
_cell.angle_gamma   90.00
#
_symmetry.space_group_name_H-M   'P 1'
#
loop_
_entity.id
_entity.type
_entity.pdbx_description
1 polymer ?
#
loop_
_entity_poly.entity_id
_entity_poly.type
_entity_poly.pdbx_seq_one_letter_code
_entity_poly.pdbx_strand_id
1 'polypeptide(L)'
;MSDIDSILSAAAPNRPEPTQAPADLARVNAKPVVTFDASRGGFDFGDIEGAIRLAEMYVLGGMVPDSTIKDCPNRVAALARVVAIIEAGKSLGIQARAALQNISVVRGRIMIWGDVTVALCQRHRDWRGIDFEYAGELDKGTRAATVTVHRKGCPSVTHTFSQADAKRAGLGGNVWAAYTDRMLFQRARAWSLRDQFADALNGMSIADEFEATETTAAVVSADDAVRLMRAGGAD
;
A
#
# COMPACT_ATOMS: atom_id res chain seq x y z
N MET A 1 12.79 -76.99 15.95
CA MET A 1 12.23 -75.96 15.04
C MET A 1 11.86 -74.79 15.93
N SER A 2 12.60 -73.71 15.73
CA SER A 2 12.98 -72.67 16.68
C SER A 2 11.88 -71.63 16.90
N ASP A 3 11.87 -71.01 18.08
CA ASP A 3 11.02 -69.88 18.52
C ASP A 3 10.81 -68.77 17.46
N ILE A 4 11.76 -68.63 16.54
CA ILE A 4 11.70 -67.73 15.38
C ILE A 4 10.49 -68.03 14.47
N ASP A 5 10.20 -69.29 14.18
CA ASP A 5 9.06 -69.67 13.32
C ASP A 5 7.72 -69.36 14.01
N SER A 6 7.67 -69.46 15.34
CA SER A 6 6.49 -69.09 16.13
C SER A 6 6.27 -67.58 16.12
N ILE A 7 7.33 -66.78 16.28
CA ILE A 7 7.27 -65.30 16.26
C ILE A 7 6.86 -64.79 14.87
N LEU A 8 7.42 -65.37 13.80
CA LEU A 8 7.08 -65.00 12.44
C LEU A 8 5.65 -65.42 12.06
N SER A 9 5.15 -66.54 12.60
CA SER A 9 3.75 -66.97 12.39
C SER A 9 2.71 -66.07 13.06
N ALA A 10 3.09 -65.41 14.16
CA ALA A 10 2.22 -64.51 14.93
C ALA A 10 2.31 -63.03 14.46
N ALA A 11 3.26 -62.70 13.59
CA ALA A 11 3.44 -61.36 13.06
C ALA A 11 2.35 -61.04 12.03
N ALA A 12 1.26 -60.42 12.47
CA ALA A 12 0.31 -59.79 11.57
C ALA A 12 0.96 -58.53 10.95
N PRO A 13 0.77 -58.26 9.65
CA PRO A 13 1.22 -57.01 9.06
C PRO A 13 0.54 -55.86 9.80
N ASN A 14 1.34 -54.91 10.29
CA ASN A 14 0.82 -53.69 10.89
C ASN A 14 0.03 -52.91 9.83
N ARG A 15 -1.29 -53.14 9.79
CA ARG A 15 -2.22 -52.28 9.09
C ARG A 15 -2.64 -51.23 10.12
N PRO A 16 -2.04 -50.02 10.09
CA PRO A 16 -2.60 -48.94 10.88
C PRO A 16 -4.08 -48.84 10.53
N GLU A 17 -4.95 -48.79 11.54
CA GLU A 17 -6.36 -48.51 11.29
C GLU A 17 -6.44 -47.22 10.47
N PRO A 18 -7.31 -47.14 9.44
CA PRO A 18 -7.47 -45.93 8.67
C PRO A 18 -8.00 -44.83 9.59
N THR A 19 -7.07 -44.07 10.19
CA THR A 19 -7.39 -42.87 10.96
C THR A 19 -8.14 -41.95 10.01
N GLN A 20 -9.43 -41.73 10.28
CA GLN A 20 -10.17 -40.71 9.55
C GLN A 20 -9.38 -39.41 9.70
N ALA A 21 -9.03 -38.81 8.57
CA ALA A 21 -8.53 -37.45 8.51
C ALA A 21 -9.35 -36.61 9.51
N PRO A 22 -8.75 -35.95 10.54
CA PRO A 22 -9.50 -35.11 11.46
C PRO A 22 -10.47 -34.23 10.68
N ALA A 23 -11.72 -34.14 11.14
CA ALA A 23 -12.82 -33.51 10.38
C ALA A 23 -12.51 -32.08 9.88
N ASP A 24 -11.55 -31.41 10.53
CA ASP A 24 -11.04 -30.08 10.18
C ASP A 24 -9.99 -30.07 9.04
N LEU A 25 -9.52 -31.20 8.53
CA LEU A 25 -8.55 -31.25 7.42
C LEU A 25 -9.08 -30.61 6.13
N ALA A 26 -10.40 -30.68 5.90
CA ALA A 26 -11.04 -30.00 4.78
C ALA A 26 -11.00 -28.47 4.93
N ARG A 27 -11.10 -27.97 6.17
CA ARG A 27 -10.95 -26.54 6.50
C ARG A 27 -9.50 -26.09 6.40
N VAL A 28 -8.56 -26.91 6.88
CA VAL A 28 -7.10 -26.64 6.82
C VAL A 28 -6.58 -26.69 5.37
N ASN A 29 -7.11 -27.58 4.53
CA ASN A 29 -6.77 -27.68 3.11
C ASN A 29 -7.63 -26.80 2.20
N ALA A 30 -8.55 -26.01 2.76
CA ALA A 30 -9.37 -25.11 1.95
C ALA A 30 -8.43 -24.10 1.28
N LYS A 31 -8.45 -24.07 -0.05
CA LYS A 31 -7.60 -23.12 -0.80
C LYS A 31 -8.00 -21.69 -0.39
N PRO A 32 -7.02 -20.81 -0.10
CA PRO A 32 -7.29 -19.42 0.21
C PRO A 32 -8.17 -18.81 -0.89
N VAL A 33 -9.32 -18.26 -0.49
CA VAL A 33 -10.34 -17.81 -1.43
C VAL A 33 -10.12 -16.34 -1.73
N VAL A 34 -9.62 -16.07 -2.93
CA VAL A 34 -9.78 -14.76 -3.56
C VAL A 34 -11.16 -14.74 -4.19
N THR A 35 -12.01 -13.83 -3.74
CA THR A 35 -13.37 -13.65 -4.24
C THR A 35 -13.43 -12.48 -5.22
N PHE A 36 -14.47 -12.41 -6.04
CA PHE A 36 -14.76 -11.22 -6.83
C PHE A 36 -15.92 -10.48 -6.18
N ASP A 37 -15.68 -9.25 -5.73
CA ASP A 37 -16.74 -8.39 -5.19
C ASP A 37 -17.48 -7.75 -6.38
N ALA A 38 -18.63 -8.32 -6.72
CA ALA A 38 -19.46 -7.80 -7.81
C ALA A 38 -20.04 -6.40 -7.52
N SER A 39 -20.16 -6.00 -6.25
CA SER A 39 -20.72 -4.71 -5.85
C SER A 39 -19.72 -3.57 -6.02
N ARG A 40 -18.45 -3.81 -5.66
CA ARG A 40 -17.37 -2.84 -5.80
C ARG A 40 -16.60 -2.98 -7.10
N GLY A 41 -16.75 -4.12 -7.77
CA GLY A 41 -15.86 -4.60 -8.83
C GLY A 41 -14.50 -5.01 -8.27
N GLY A 42 -13.87 -6.01 -8.88
CA GLY A 42 -12.50 -6.42 -8.54
C GLY A 42 -12.42 -7.53 -7.51
N PHE A 43 -11.18 -7.91 -7.19
CA PHE A 43 -10.90 -9.02 -6.30
C PHE A 43 -10.86 -8.57 -4.83
N ASP A 44 -11.35 -9.44 -3.96
CA ASP A 44 -11.31 -9.28 -2.52
C ASP A 44 -10.79 -10.55 -1.81
N PHE A 45 -10.33 -10.38 -0.57
CA PHE A 45 -9.76 -11.44 0.26
C PHE A 45 -10.26 -11.33 1.71
N GLY A 46 -10.46 -12.48 2.34
CA GLY A 46 -10.91 -12.61 3.73
C GLY A 46 -9.77 -12.84 4.73
N ASP A 47 -8.61 -13.27 4.27
CA ASP A 47 -7.45 -13.61 5.10
C ASP A 47 -6.13 -13.23 4.41
N ILE A 48 -5.04 -13.36 5.17
CA ILE A 48 -3.68 -13.03 4.70
C ILE A 48 -3.23 -13.93 3.54
N GLU A 49 -3.66 -15.20 3.52
CA GLU A 49 -3.30 -16.15 2.48
C GLU A 49 -3.96 -15.79 1.13
N GLY A 50 -5.23 -15.35 1.17
CA GLY A 50 -5.93 -14.81 0.01
C GLY A 50 -5.26 -13.53 -0.50
N ALA A 51 -4.79 -12.66 0.41
CA ALA A 51 -4.03 -11.47 0.04
C ALA A 51 -2.71 -11.82 -0.65
N ILE A 52 -1.96 -12.79 -0.12
CA ILE A 52 -0.70 -13.28 -0.72
C ILE A 52 -0.96 -13.84 -2.12
N ARG A 53 -1.99 -14.69 -2.27
CA ARG A 53 -2.36 -15.26 -3.57
C ARG A 53 -2.74 -14.19 -4.59
N LEU A 54 -3.48 -13.17 -4.16
CA LEU A 54 -3.83 -12.04 -5.03
C LEU A 54 -2.58 -11.22 -5.41
N ALA A 55 -1.69 -10.95 -4.45
CA ALA A 55 -0.41 -10.28 -4.68
C ALA A 55 0.46 -11.04 -5.69
N GLU A 56 0.55 -12.37 -5.58
CA GLU A 56 1.26 -13.22 -6.53
C GLU A 56 0.71 -13.08 -7.95
N MET A 57 -0.62 -13.06 -8.10
CA MET A 57 -1.24 -12.86 -9.41
C MET A 57 -0.87 -11.50 -10.03
N TYR A 58 -0.87 -10.43 -9.24
CA TYR A 58 -0.50 -9.10 -9.74
C TYR A 58 0.97 -9.01 -10.12
N VAL A 59 1.87 -9.63 -9.33
CA VAL A 59 3.31 -9.68 -9.65
C VAL A 59 3.56 -10.49 -10.92
N LEU A 60 3.01 -11.70 -11.02
CA LEU A 60 3.18 -12.56 -12.20
C LEU A 60 2.55 -11.95 -13.46
N GLY A 61 1.45 -11.21 -13.31
CA GLY A 61 0.79 -10.51 -14.41
C GLY A 61 1.49 -9.22 -14.85
N GLY A 62 2.61 -8.83 -14.24
CA GLY A 62 3.32 -7.59 -14.58
C GLY A 62 2.52 -6.32 -14.28
N MET A 63 1.58 -6.39 -13.34
CA MET A 63 0.67 -5.29 -12.98
C MET A 63 1.15 -4.50 -11.76
N VAL A 64 2.32 -4.85 -11.21
CA VAL A 64 2.96 -4.17 -10.09
C VAL A 64 4.10 -3.31 -10.64
N PRO A 65 4.16 -2.01 -10.32
CA PRO A 65 5.26 -1.16 -10.77
C PRO A 65 6.62 -1.66 -10.26
N ASP A 66 7.65 -1.62 -11.10
CA ASP A 66 9.01 -2.05 -10.75
C ASP A 66 9.53 -1.33 -9.50
N SER A 67 9.23 -0.03 -9.34
CA SER A 67 9.59 0.75 -8.15
C SER A 67 9.07 0.14 -6.84
N THR A 68 8.00 -0.65 -6.90
CA THR A 68 7.46 -1.34 -5.73
C THR A 68 8.35 -2.53 -5.35
N ILE A 69 8.83 -3.32 -6.31
CA ILE A 69 9.42 -4.64 -6.03
C ILE A 69 10.93 -4.74 -6.31
N LYS A 70 11.51 -3.85 -7.12
CA LYS A 70 12.90 -3.92 -7.58
C LYS A 70 13.93 -3.91 -6.44
N ASP A 71 13.64 -3.19 -5.36
CA ASP A 71 14.53 -3.02 -4.22
C ASP A 71 14.24 -4.05 -3.09
N CYS A 72 13.44 -5.08 -3.38
CA CYS A 72 13.14 -6.13 -2.41
C CYS A 72 14.21 -7.24 -2.48
N PRO A 73 14.74 -7.71 -1.34
CA PRO A 73 15.82 -8.70 -1.32
C PRO A 73 15.40 -10.09 -1.81
N ASN A 74 14.11 -10.41 -1.71
CA ASN A 74 13.57 -11.71 -2.11
C ASN A 74 12.07 -11.62 -2.41
N ARG A 75 11.52 -12.73 -2.93
CA ARG A 75 10.11 -12.88 -3.29
C ARG A 75 9.18 -12.59 -2.11
N VAL A 76 9.51 -13.04 -0.90
CA VAL A 76 8.66 -12.87 0.28
C VAL A 76 8.54 -11.38 0.64
N ALA A 77 9.65 -10.64 0.63
CA ALA A 77 9.65 -9.21 0.87
C ALA A 77 8.86 -8.43 -0.20
N ALA A 78 8.97 -8.83 -1.47
CA ALA A 78 8.19 -8.24 -2.55
C ALA A 78 6.67 -8.46 -2.35
N LEU A 79 6.26 -9.69 -2.06
CA LEU A 79 4.86 -10.01 -1.80
C LEU A 79 4.32 -9.30 -0.56
N ALA A 80 5.10 -9.23 0.53
CA ALA A 80 4.72 -8.51 1.74
C ALA A 80 4.43 -7.03 1.46
N ARG A 81 5.26 -6.39 0.63
CA ARG A 81 5.05 -4.99 0.23
C ARG A 81 3.81 -4.80 -0.64
N VAL A 82 3.56 -5.70 -1.57
CA VAL A 82 2.36 -5.72 -2.42
C VAL A 82 1.10 -5.94 -1.58
N VAL A 83 1.14 -6.87 -0.62
CA VAL A 83 0.04 -7.12 0.33
C VAL A 83 -0.25 -5.87 1.17
N ALA A 84 0.78 -5.22 1.71
CA ALA A 84 0.61 -3.98 2.48
C ALA A 84 -0.06 -2.86 1.67
N ILE A 85 0.30 -2.72 0.38
CA ILE A 85 -0.34 -1.76 -0.52
C ILE A 85 -1.81 -2.11 -0.76
N ILE A 86 -2.11 -3.38 -1.04
CA ILE A 86 -3.47 -3.85 -1.31
C ILE A 86 -4.36 -3.68 -0.06
N GLU A 87 -3.83 -4.02 1.12
CA GLU A 87 -4.53 -3.86 2.41
C GLU A 87 -4.81 -2.39 2.70
N ALA A 88 -3.83 -1.51 2.52
CA ALA A 88 -4.03 -0.06 2.65
C ALA A 88 -5.11 0.44 1.68
N GLY A 89 -5.12 -0.05 0.45
CA GLY A 89 -6.18 0.23 -0.52
C GLY A 89 -7.57 -0.23 -0.06
N LYS A 90 -7.65 -1.45 0.50
CA LYS A 90 -8.89 -1.98 1.08
C LYS A 90 -9.40 -1.10 2.22
N SER A 91 -8.51 -0.59 3.08
CA SER A 91 -8.85 0.35 4.17
C SER A 91 -9.45 1.67 3.67
N LEU A 92 -9.05 2.11 2.46
CA LEU A 92 -9.58 3.30 1.78
C LEU A 92 -10.83 3.02 0.93
N GLY A 93 -11.26 1.76 0.84
CA GLY A 93 -12.35 1.36 -0.05
C GLY A 93 -11.98 1.46 -1.54
N ILE A 94 -10.71 1.31 -1.90
CA ILE A 94 -10.26 1.19 -3.29
C ILE A 94 -9.81 -0.25 -3.60
N GLN A 95 -10.03 -0.67 -4.84
CA GLN A 95 -9.69 -2.02 -5.30
C GLN A 95 -8.17 -2.23 -5.33
N ALA A 96 -7.73 -3.47 -5.18
CA ALA A 96 -6.31 -3.86 -5.25
C ALA A 96 -5.57 -3.28 -6.47
N ARG A 97 -6.17 -3.38 -7.66
CA ARG A 97 -5.61 -2.79 -8.89
C ARG A 97 -5.40 -1.27 -8.78
N ALA A 98 -6.38 -0.55 -8.22
CA ALA A 98 -6.27 0.89 -8.04
C ALA A 98 -5.23 1.24 -6.98
N ALA A 99 -5.16 0.45 -5.90
CA ALA A 99 -4.18 0.62 -4.83
C ALA A 99 -2.75 0.47 -5.36
N LEU A 100 -2.46 -0.58 -6.13
CA LEU A 100 -1.13 -0.82 -6.69
C LEU A 100 -0.64 0.27 -7.65
N GLN A 101 -1.57 0.99 -8.27
CA GLN A 101 -1.26 2.12 -9.13
C GLN A 101 -1.19 3.44 -8.37
N ASN A 102 -1.79 3.53 -7.17
CA ASN A 102 -2.00 4.80 -6.47
C ASN A 102 -1.46 4.85 -5.02
N ILE A 103 -0.77 3.80 -4.57
CA ILE A 103 -0.16 3.70 -3.25
C ILE A 103 1.24 3.12 -3.42
N SER A 104 2.20 3.70 -2.71
CA SER A 104 3.59 3.26 -2.72
C SER A 104 4.17 3.19 -1.32
N VAL A 105 5.19 2.36 -1.15
CA VAL A 105 5.98 2.33 0.10
C VAL A 105 7.27 3.09 -0.13
N VAL A 106 7.37 4.27 0.45
CA VAL A 106 8.55 5.13 0.35
C VAL A 106 9.20 5.19 1.72
N ARG A 107 10.42 4.64 1.83
CA ARG A 107 11.23 4.62 3.06
C ARG A 107 10.45 4.14 4.30
N GLY A 108 9.78 3.00 4.14
CA GLY A 108 9.01 2.35 5.22
C GLY A 108 7.65 2.98 5.52
N ARG A 109 7.20 3.97 4.75
CA ARG A 109 5.88 4.59 4.91
C ARG A 109 4.99 4.27 3.72
N ILE A 110 3.76 3.85 4.00
CA ILE A 110 2.71 3.70 3.01
C ILE A 110 2.19 5.10 2.69
N MET A 111 2.26 5.50 1.42
CA MET A 111 1.88 6.81 0.94
C MET A 111 0.93 6.71 -0.25
N ILE A 112 -0.02 7.62 -0.32
CA ILE A 112 -0.87 7.81 -1.49
C ILE A 112 -0.23 8.81 -2.44
N TRP A 113 -0.39 8.62 -3.74
CA TRP A 113 0.12 9.54 -4.76
C TRP A 113 -0.93 9.86 -5.83
N GLY A 114 -0.72 10.96 -6.54
CA GLY A 114 -1.53 11.32 -7.71
C GLY A 114 -2.97 11.71 -7.38
N ASP A 115 -3.87 11.40 -8.32
CA ASP A 115 -5.26 11.86 -8.26
C ASP A 115 -6.19 10.98 -7.41
N VAL A 116 -5.69 9.87 -6.84
CA VAL A 116 -6.48 9.07 -5.89
C VAL A 116 -6.85 9.88 -4.65
N THR A 117 -5.97 10.77 -4.19
CA THR A 117 -6.20 11.62 -3.03
C THR A 117 -7.44 12.48 -3.20
N VAL A 118 -7.55 13.18 -4.34
CA VAL A 118 -8.72 14.02 -4.64
C VAL A 118 -9.95 13.16 -4.88
N ALA A 119 -9.81 12.01 -5.54
CA ALA A 119 -10.93 11.10 -5.78
C ALA A 119 -11.53 10.56 -4.47
N LEU A 120 -10.69 10.22 -3.48
CA LEU A 120 -11.13 9.80 -2.15
C LEU A 120 -11.89 10.93 -1.43
N CYS A 121 -11.35 12.15 -1.45
CA CYS A 121 -12.02 13.30 -0.83
C CYS A 121 -13.34 13.64 -1.52
N GLN A 122 -13.40 13.59 -2.85
CA GLN A 122 -14.61 13.85 -3.63
C GLN A 122 -15.73 12.83 -3.38
N ARG A 123 -15.39 11.58 -3.04
CA ARG A 123 -16.35 10.54 -2.65
C ARG A 123 -16.94 10.78 -1.26
N HIS A 124 -16.30 11.61 -0.43
CA HIS A 124 -16.75 11.87 0.91
C HIS A 124 -18.06 12.68 0.89
N ARG A 125 -19.08 12.26 1.65
CA ARG A 125 -20.43 12.88 1.68
C ARG A 125 -20.42 14.39 1.99
N ASP A 126 -19.40 14.83 2.71
CA ASP A 126 -19.23 16.21 3.17
C ASP A 126 -18.38 17.07 2.21
N TRP A 127 -17.97 16.53 1.04
CA TRP A 127 -17.26 17.27 0.00
C TRP A 127 -18.09 18.45 -0.52
N ARG A 128 -17.49 19.64 -0.64
CA ARG A 128 -18.16 20.84 -1.18
C ARG A 128 -17.46 21.50 -2.35
N GLY A 129 -16.22 21.14 -2.63
CA GLY A 129 -15.51 21.65 -3.79
C GLY A 129 -14.05 21.95 -3.48
N ILE A 130 -13.34 22.31 -4.54
CA ILE A 130 -11.97 22.78 -4.50
C ILE A 130 -11.87 23.95 -5.47
N ASP A 131 -11.38 25.07 -4.97
CA ASP A 131 -11.03 26.23 -5.76
C ASP A 131 -9.52 26.33 -5.84
N PHE A 132 -9.01 26.84 -6.97
CA PHE A 132 -7.59 27.11 -7.11
C PHE A 132 -7.34 28.30 -8.01
N GLU A 133 -6.24 28.97 -7.73
CA GLU A 133 -5.75 30.07 -8.54
C GLU A 133 -4.22 30.04 -8.59
N TYR A 134 -3.69 30.63 -9.65
CA TYR A 134 -2.28 30.90 -9.75
C TYR A 134 -2.02 32.39 -9.68
N ALA A 135 -0.97 32.76 -8.96
CA ALA A 135 -0.49 34.13 -8.86
C ALA A 135 0.99 34.21 -9.28
N GLY A 136 1.43 35.41 -9.67
CA GLY A 136 2.79 35.66 -10.08
C GLY A 136 3.17 35.10 -11.46
N GLU A 137 4.39 35.42 -11.88
CA GLU A 137 4.92 35.12 -13.20
C GLU A 137 5.88 33.93 -13.14
N LEU A 138 5.68 32.96 -14.04
CA LEU A 138 6.48 31.75 -14.12
C LEU A 138 7.95 32.06 -14.42
N ASP A 139 8.20 32.83 -15.48
CA ASP A 139 9.55 33.15 -15.98
C ASP A 139 10.37 34.00 -14.99
N LYS A 140 9.71 34.73 -14.09
CA LYS A 140 10.37 35.54 -13.05
C LYS A 140 10.61 34.76 -11.74
N GLY A 141 10.26 33.48 -11.68
CA GLY A 141 10.42 32.68 -10.46
C GLY A 141 9.46 33.09 -9.32
N THR A 142 8.40 33.86 -9.61
CA THR A 142 7.46 34.40 -8.60
C THR A 142 6.14 33.63 -8.55
N ARG A 143 6.01 32.59 -9.38
CA ARG A 143 4.79 31.78 -9.48
C ARG A 143 4.42 31.11 -8.16
N ALA A 144 3.13 31.14 -7.84
CA ALA A 144 2.53 30.43 -6.73
C ALA A 144 1.17 29.85 -7.12
N ALA A 145 0.81 28.73 -6.50
CA ALA A 145 -0.51 28.12 -6.58
C ALA A 145 -1.19 28.20 -5.22
N THR A 146 -2.41 28.70 -5.18
CA THR A 146 -3.26 28.71 -3.99
C THR A 146 -4.42 27.75 -4.21
N VAL A 147 -4.68 26.89 -3.24
CA VAL A 147 -5.78 25.92 -3.29
C VAL A 147 -6.62 26.09 -2.04
N THR A 148 -7.94 26.16 -2.22
CA THR A 148 -8.92 26.18 -1.14
C THR A 148 -9.82 24.95 -1.26
N VAL A 149 -9.97 24.22 -0.15
CA VAL A 149 -10.83 23.03 -0.09
C VAL A 149 -12.01 23.30 0.83
N HIS A 150 -13.20 22.93 0.37
CA HIS A 150 -14.45 23.16 1.08
C HIS A 150 -15.04 21.85 1.61
N ARG A 151 -15.42 21.86 2.89
CA ARG A 151 -16.08 20.75 3.57
C ARG A 151 -17.29 21.21 4.35
N LYS A 152 -18.38 20.44 4.30
CA LYS A 152 -19.60 20.71 5.06
C LYS A 152 -19.30 20.76 6.56
N GLY A 153 -19.76 21.82 7.23
CA GLY A 153 -19.70 21.94 8.69
C GLY A 153 -18.33 22.30 9.27
N CYS A 154 -17.35 22.64 8.42
CA CYS A 154 -16.04 23.13 8.84
C CYS A 154 -15.69 24.40 8.03
N PRO A 155 -14.88 25.32 8.57
CA PRO A 155 -14.27 26.39 7.77
C PRO A 155 -13.43 25.79 6.64
N SER A 156 -13.43 26.46 5.48
CA SER A 156 -12.58 26.09 4.35
C SER A 156 -11.10 26.20 4.72
N VAL A 157 -10.28 25.29 4.23
CA VAL A 157 -8.83 25.34 4.38
C VAL A 157 -8.19 25.82 3.09
N THR A 158 -7.27 26.78 3.20
CA THR A 158 -6.52 27.34 2.07
C THR A 158 -5.03 27.20 2.31
N HIS A 159 -4.30 26.69 1.32
CA HIS A 159 -2.84 26.67 1.32
C HIS A 159 -2.29 27.24 0.02
N THR A 160 -1.14 27.90 0.13
CA THR A 160 -0.38 28.43 -1.01
C THR A 160 1.00 27.80 -1.05
N PHE A 161 1.46 27.46 -2.26
CA PHE A 161 2.83 26.99 -2.48
C PHE A 161 3.47 27.71 -3.66
N SER A 162 4.65 28.30 -3.44
CA SER A 162 5.37 29.10 -4.43
C SER A 162 6.66 28.45 -4.94
N GLN A 163 7.21 28.97 -6.04
CA GLN A 163 8.55 28.59 -6.52
C GLN A 163 9.63 28.89 -5.47
N ALA A 164 9.45 29.94 -4.67
CA ALA A 164 10.37 30.24 -3.57
C ALA A 164 10.31 29.17 -2.47
N ASP A 165 9.11 28.66 -2.17
CA ASP A 165 8.93 27.54 -1.23
C ASP A 165 9.52 26.24 -1.79
N ALA A 166 9.33 25.97 -3.09
CA ALA A 166 9.94 24.84 -3.78
C ALA A 166 11.47 24.88 -3.66
N LYS A 167 12.09 26.03 -3.96
CA LYS A 167 13.53 26.23 -3.82
C LYS A 167 14.00 26.03 -2.38
N ARG A 168 13.27 26.56 -1.39
CA ARG A 168 13.58 26.38 0.04
C ARG A 168 13.48 24.93 0.48
N ALA A 169 12.54 24.18 -0.10
CA ALA A 169 12.36 22.76 0.14
C ALA A 169 13.35 21.89 -0.66
N GLY A 170 14.24 22.45 -1.49
CA GLY A 170 15.16 21.66 -2.32
C GLY A 170 14.49 20.95 -3.50
N LEU A 171 13.30 21.40 -3.91
CA LEU A 171 12.55 20.90 -5.06
C LEU A 171 12.97 21.68 -6.31
N GLY A 172 13.55 21.03 -7.32
CA GLY A 172 14.12 21.74 -8.47
C GLY A 172 14.69 20.90 -9.61
N GLY A 173 14.22 19.66 -9.80
CA GLY A 173 14.69 18.77 -10.86
C GLY A 173 14.04 18.99 -12.24
N ASN A 174 14.42 18.17 -13.23
CA ASN A 174 13.92 18.27 -14.61
C ASN A 174 12.39 18.21 -14.72
N VAL A 175 11.73 17.40 -13.88
CA VAL A 175 10.25 17.30 -13.83
C VAL A 175 9.63 18.60 -13.31
N TRP A 176 10.25 19.21 -12.30
CA TRP A 176 9.81 20.49 -11.73
C TRP A 176 9.96 21.63 -12.73
N ALA A 177 11.03 21.62 -13.52
CA ALA A 177 11.25 22.62 -14.58
C ALA A 177 10.26 22.45 -15.75
N ALA A 178 9.94 21.22 -16.13
CA ALA A 178 9.01 20.95 -17.24
C ALA A 178 7.54 21.20 -16.87
N TYR A 179 7.16 21.00 -15.61
CA TYR A 179 5.77 21.02 -15.16
C TYR A 179 5.56 21.90 -13.91
N THR A 180 6.23 23.05 -13.84
CA THR A 180 6.25 23.91 -12.64
C THR A 180 4.86 24.23 -12.10
N ASP A 181 3.94 24.73 -12.92
CA ASP A 181 2.58 25.06 -12.48
C ASP A 181 1.83 23.85 -11.91
N ARG A 182 2.00 22.68 -12.53
CA ARG A 182 1.38 21.45 -12.04
C ARG A 182 2.00 21.05 -10.70
N MET A 183 3.32 21.09 -10.55
CA MET A 183 3.98 20.71 -9.31
C MET A 183 3.61 21.65 -8.14
N LEU A 184 3.52 22.96 -8.38
CA LEU A 184 3.07 23.92 -7.37
C LEU A 184 1.63 23.65 -6.93
N PHE A 185 0.73 23.45 -7.89
CA PHE A 185 -0.67 23.13 -7.61
C PHE A 185 -0.82 21.83 -6.83
N GLN A 186 -0.11 20.76 -7.22
CA GLN A 186 -0.17 19.48 -6.52
C GLN A 186 0.25 19.62 -5.06
N ARG A 187 1.29 20.43 -4.79
CA ARG A 187 1.76 20.68 -3.42
C ARG A 187 0.71 21.40 -2.56
N ALA A 188 0.17 22.51 -3.06
CA ALA A 188 -0.89 23.25 -2.35
C ALA A 188 -2.15 22.39 -2.15
N ARG A 189 -2.50 21.57 -3.15
CA ARG A 189 -3.62 20.63 -3.09
C ARG A 189 -3.41 19.53 -2.05
N ALA A 190 -2.20 18.96 -1.95
CA ALA A 190 -1.89 17.92 -1.00
C ALA A 190 -2.10 18.38 0.45
N TRP A 191 -1.57 19.56 0.82
CA TRP A 191 -1.76 20.16 2.14
C TRP A 191 -3.24 20.41 2.44
N SER A 192 -3.94 21.06 1.51
CA SER A 192 -5.35 21.42 1.71
C SER A 192 -6.26 20.20 1.86
N LEU A 193 -6.04 19.16 1.07
CA LEU A 193 -6.82 17.92 1.16
C LEU A 193 -6.54 17.16 2.46
N ARG A 194 -5.27 17.07 2.91
CA ARG A 194 -4.97 16.38 4.16
C ARG A 194 -5.57 17.08 5.37
N ASP A 195 -5.41 18.39 5.46
CA ASP A 195 -5.90 19.14 6.60
C ASP A 195 -7.43 19.12 6.65
N GLN A 196 -8.09 19.13 5.49
CA GLN A 196 -9.54 19.16 5.42
C GLN A 196 -10.22 17.78 5.51
N PHE A 197 -9.58 16.73 4.98
CA PHE A 197 -10.13 15.37 4.80
C PHE A 197 -9.19 14.26 5.31
N ALA A 198 -8.53 14.48 6.45
CA ALA A 198 -7.66 13.48 7.09
C ALA A 198 -8.37 12.14 7.34
N ASP A 199 -9.67 12.18 7.65
CA ASP A 199 -10.53 11.01 7.85
C ASP A 199 -10.80 10.23 6.57
N ALA A 200 -10.97 10.90 5.42
CA ALA A 200 -11.13 10.22 4.13
C ALA A 200 -9.83 9.57 3.64
N LEU A 201 -8.68 10.06 4.09
CA LEU A 201 -7.36 9.59 3.69
C LEU A 201 -6.71 8.65 4.72
N ASN A 202 -7.43 8.25 5.78
CA ASN A 202 -6.93 7.44 6.89
C ASN A 202 -5.61 7.97 7.50
N GLY A 203 -5.40 9.30 7.49
CA GLY A 203 -4.18 9.94 7.97
C GLY A 203 -2.91 9.61 7.15
N MET A 204 -3.04 9.00 5.97
CA MET A 204 -1.87 8.66 5.15
C MET A 204 -1.17 9.89 4.59
N SER A 205 0.15 9.77 4.51
CA SER A 205 1.02 10.73 3.85
C SER A 205 0.77 10.78 2.34
N ILE A 206 0.84 11.98 1.76
CA ILE A 206 0.80 12.17 0.30
C ILE A 206 2.25 12.22 -0.19
N ALA A 207 2.60 11.35 -1.14
CA ALA A 207 3.97 11.16 -1.61
C ALA A 207 4.63 12.45 -2.10
N ASP A 208 3.86 13.32 -2.76
CA ASP A 208 4.32 14.62 -3.26
C ASP A 208 5.09 15.37 -2.17
N GLU A 209 4.65 15.31 -0.91
CA GLU A 209 5.28 16.02 0.22
C GLU A 209 6.67 15.53 0.58
N PHE A 210 6.97 14.28 0.26
CA PHE A 210 8.19 13.60 0.64
C PHE A 210 9.26 13.61 -0.46
N GLU A 211 9.00 14.23 -1.61
CA GLU A 211 9.97 14.36 -2.70
C GLU A 211 11.28 15.05 -2.27
N ALA A 212 11.20 15.98 -1.32
CA ALA A 212 12.32 16.77 -0.83
C ALA A 212 13.09 16.15 0.34
N THR A 213 12.41 15.36 1.17
CA THR A 213 12.98 14.95 2.45
C THR A 213 13.97 13.83 2.22
N GLU A 214 15.21 13.96 2.69
CA GLU A 214 16.17 12.88 2.94
C GLU A 214 15.96 12.23 4.32
N THR A 215 14.80 12.43 4.94
CA THR A 215 14.54 11.84 6.26
C THR A 215 14.34 10.34 6.11
N THR A 216 15.43 9.60 6.31
CA THR A 216 15.42 8.17 6.56
C THR A 216 14.94 8.00 7.99
N ALA A 217 13.65 7.69 8.19
CA ALA A 217 13.30 7.00 9.43
C ALA A 217 14.16 5.73 9.47
N ALA A 218 14.81 5.42 10.59
CA ALA A 218 15.58 4.20 10.72
C ALA A 218 14.63 3.01 10.57
N VAL A 219 14.46 2.54 9.34
CA VAL A 219 13.72 1.31 9.05
C VAL A 219 14.73 0.20 9.24
N VAL A 220 14.41 -0.75 10.12
CA VAL A 220 15.18 -2.00 10.20
C VAL A 220 15.20 -2.58 8.79
N SER A 221 16.40 -2.89 8.28
CA SER A 221 16.56 -3.52 6.96
C SER A 221 15.66 -4.75 6.90
N ALA A 222 15.08 -5.06 5.74
CA ALA A 222 14.29 -6.27 5.57
C ALA A 222 15.08 -7.52 6.01
N ASP A 223 16.39 -7.55 5.76
CA ASP A 223 17.26 -8.65 6.20
C ASP A 223 17.45 -8.68 7.71
N ASP A 224 17.56 -7.52 8.35
CA ASP A 224 17.71 -7.43 9.80
C ASP A 224 16.39 -7.72 10.52
N ALA A 225 15.25 -7.35 9.93
CA ALA A 225 13.92 -7.70 10.42
C ALA A 225 13.69 -9.21 10.29
N VAL A 226 14.07 -9.82 9.16
CA VAL A 226 14.00 -11.27 8.96
C VAL A 226 14.94 -12.00 9.93
N ARG A 227 16.15 -11.48 10.17
CA ARG A 227 17.08 -12.03 11.19
C ARG A 227 16.49 -11.93 12.59
N LEU A 228 15.91 -10.78 12.95
CA LEU A 228 15.26 -10.56 14.25
C LEU A 228 14.06 -11.50 14.46
N MET A 229 13.22 -11.66 13.44
CA MET A 229 12.08 -12.60 13.47
C MET A 229 12.52 -14.07 13.60
N ARG A 230 13.65 -14.45 12.99
CA ARG A 230 14.22 -15.80 13.12
C ARG A 230 14.92 -16.03 14.46
N ALA A 231 15.48 -14.98 15.06
CA ALA A 231 16.15 -15.06 16.36
C ALA A 231 15.16 -15.19 17.54
N GLY A 232 13.93 -14.69 17.42
CA GLY A 232 12.90 -14.78 18.46
C GLY A 232 12.09 -16.09 18.52
N GLY A 233 12.53 -17.15 17.82
CA GLY A 233 11.82 -18.44 17.74
C GLY A 233 12.41 -19.56 18.60
N ALA A 234 13.31 -19.23 19.53
CA ALA A 234 13.92 -20.20 20.44
C ALA A 234 13.84 -19.67 21.88
N ASP A 235 12.64 -19.76 22.46
CA ASP A 235 12.38 -19.80 23.91
C ASP A 235 11.08 -20.59 24.14
#